data_AF-N6UAH1-F1
#
_entry.id   AF-N6UAH1-F1
#
_cell.length_a   1.000
_cell.length_b   1.000
_cell.length_c   1.000
_cell.angle_alpha   90.00
_cell.angle_beta   90.00
_cell.angle_gamma   90.00
#
_symmetry.space_group_name_H-M   'P 1'
#
loop_
_entity.id
_entity.type
_entity.pdbx_description
1 polymer ?
#
loop_
_entity_poly.entity_id
_entity_poly.type
_entity_poly.pdbx_seq_one_letter_code
_entity_poly.pdbx_strand_id
1 'polypeptide(L)'
;MADRLTQLQDCINQQAEHFCNSIGILQQFAPPSKFPNFDRSGSQTPQQQTQEDYVQLFTTLISRCAKDIDTLIESLPSEENSTESQLSSLRQLEQENQDAADRLDAIVRSGQELLEKVQLALIMARSIELVIFAINIVGILTLYVLNLLVLNWDVLQDLPKDSAWIVDGARNILGYATVFLPGYLVFVYIKKTNYLNVSGRGPIGAVIRTCFGEDELPLLNSSGVTIKGTRTPLQNSLLLIFYFFGLQVSYLSWGVLQEKIMTQKYVSPSNEIAYFKDSQFLVFVNRILAFSMSAVVIFCTRQPRHRCPMYKYVFCSLSNIMSSWCQYEALKFVSFPCQVLAKASKTIPVMIMGKVVSKTKYEFYEYVTAVILSFGMLFFLLDTGTDKTSNSSTAFSGVFLLCLYIGFDSFTANWQGKLFKAYEVKPIQMMCFVNFFSCIFTLTSLVQHGGLFKSASFMFTYPQFTVDIITLSVCSAAGQMFIFNTIDTFGPLVFVIISTIRQCFSVLLSCIIYHHNVHLLGGLGLFLIFFSVLLKIYCGHRLKRIRQQNEALLKS
;
A
#
# COMPACT_ATOMS: atom_id res chain seq x y z
N MET A 1 -43.46 41.55 26.91
CA MET A 1 -44.61 42.28 27.46
C MET A 1 -44.13 43.67 27.80
N ALA A 2 -44.13 44.58 26.82
CA ALA A 2 -43.97 46.00 27.12
C ALA A 2 -45.27 46.49 27.77
N ASP A 3 -45.08 47.30 28.80
CA ASP A 3 -45.86 47.33 30.02
C ASP A 3 -47.24 47.99 29.85
N ARG A 4 -48.31 47.25 30.19
CA ARG A 4 -49.70 47.77 30.21
C ARG A 4 -49.81 48.97 31.16
N LEU A 5 -48.96 49.03 32.19
CA LEU A 5 -48.87 50.15 33.11
C LEU A 5 -48.32 51.40 32.43
N THR A 6 -47.29 51.26 31.57
CA THR A 6 -46.78 52.37 30.75
C THR A 6 -47.84 52.87 29.76
N GLN A 7 -48.59 51.97 29.12
CA GLN A 7 -49.68 52.37 28.22
C GLN A 7 -50.80 53.12 28.95
N LEU A 8 -51.13 52.69 30.18
CA LEU A 8 -52.10 53.38 31.02
C LEU A 8 -51.59 54.77 31.43
N GLN A 9 -50.31 54.89 31.78
CA GLN A 9 -49.66 56.15 32.13
C GLN A 9 -49.67 57.14 30.95
N ASP A 10 -49.34 56.68 29.74
CA ASP A 10 -49.38 57.53 28.54
C ASP A 10 -50.79 58.01 28.22
N CYS A 11 -51.80 57.16 28.38
CA CYS A 11 -53.20 57.52 28.15
C CYS A 11 -53.69 58.56 29.18
N ILE A 12 -53.31 58.42 30.46
CA ILE A 12 -53.63 59.42 31.50
C ILE A 12 -52.94 60.77 31.20
N ASN A 13 -51.68 60.76 30.77
CA ASN A 13 -50.97 61.98 30.40
C ASN A 13 -51.64 62.68 29.21
N GLN A 14 -52.04 61.91 28.20
CA GLN A 14 -52.73 62.42 27.02
C GLN A 14 -54.11 63.01 27.37
N GLN A 15 -54.85 62.37 28.30
CA GLN A 15 -56.09 62.91 28.84
C GLN A 15 -55.89 64.27 29.51
N ALA A 16 -54.83 64.40 30.33
CA ALA A 16 -54.49 65.65 31.01
C ALA A 16 -54.12 66.76 30.02
N GLU A 17 -53.39 66.41 28.96
CA GLU A 17 -53.04 67.33 27.88
C GLU A 17 -54.28 67.82 27.13
N HIS A 18 -55.23 66.94 26.80
CA HIS A 18 -56.49 67.31 26.17
C HIS A 18 -57.31 68.28 27.04
N PHE A 19 -57.38 68.05 28.35
CA PHE A 19 -58.02 68.98 29.29
C PHE A 19 -57.31 70.34 29.32
N CYS A 20 -55.99 70.37 29.46
CA CYS A 20 -55.23 71.63 29.50
C CYS A 20 -55.39 72.44 28.20
N ASN A 21 -55.31 71.77 27.05
CA ASN A 21 -55.48 72.41 25.76
C ASN A 21 -56.91 72.94 25.57
N SER A 22 -57.93 72.20 26.02
CA SER A 22 -59.32 72.70 25.99
C SER A 22 -59.53 73.96 26.84
N ILE A 23 -58.91 74.02 28.03
CA ILE A 23 -58.95 75.21 28.91
C ILE A 23 -58.19 76.38 28.28
N GLY A 24 -57.04 76.12 27.67
CA GLY A 24 -56.25 77.15 26.97
C GLY A 24 -57.04 77.79 25.81
N ILE A 25 -57.73 76.96 25.02
CA ILE A 25 -58.62 77.44 23.96
C ILE A 25 -59.81 78.22 24.54
N LEU A 26 -60.42 77.76 25.63
CA LEU A 26 -61.48 78.52 26.33
C LEU A 26 -61.00 79.90 26.81
N GLN A 27 -59.78 80.00 27.33
CA GLN A 27 -59.18 81.28 27.73
C GLN A 27 -58.88 82.18 26.53
N GLN A 28 -58.43 81.62 25.40
CA GLN A 28 -58.18 82.38 24.18
C GLN A 28 -59.45 83.03 23.62
N PHE A 29 -60.59 82.36 23.73
CA PHE A 29 -61.88 82.85 23.28
C PHE A 29 -62.68 83.58 24.39
N ALA A 30 -62.15 83.66 25.61
CA ALA A 30 -62.82 84.37 26.70
C ALA A 30 -62.77 85.89 26.45
N PRO A 31 -63.92 86.60 26.48
CA PRO A 31 -63.91 88.05 26.35
C PRO A 31 -63.19 88.67 27.55
N PRO A 32 -62.40 89.75 27.36
CA PRO A 32 -61.74 90.42 28.46
C PRO A 32 -62.76 90.98 29.45
N SER A 33 -62.51 90.75 30.75
CA SER A 33 -63.35 91.25 31.83
C SER A 33 -63.29 92.79 31.85
N LYS A 34 -64.43 93.47 31.74
CA LYS A 34 -64.49 94.93 31.85
C LYS A 34 -64.44 95.33 33.32
N PHE A 35 -63.39 96.04 33.73
CA PHE A 35 -63.30 96.65 35.04
C PHE A 35 -63.99 98.03 35.02
N PRO A 36 -64.82 98.38 36.03
CA PRO A 36 -65.42 99.70 36.12
C PRO A 36 -64.30 100.76 36.17
N ASN A 37 -64.32 101.70 35.23
CA ASN A 37 -63.38 102.82 35.02
C ASN A 37 -62.20 102.61 34.05
N PHE A 38 -62.09 101.47 33.34
CA PHE A 38 -61.07 101.27 32.30
C PHE A 38 -61.68 100.82 30.97
N ASP A 39 -62.44 101.70 30.32
CA ASP A 39 -62.90 101.47 28.94
C ASP A 39 -61.84 101.99 27.94
N ARG A 40 -61.03 101.09 27.39
CA ARG A 40 -60.37 101.30 26.10
C ARG A 40 -61.08 100.46 25.04
N SER A 41 -61.65 101.15 24.06
CA SER A 41 -62.30 100.60 22.87
C SER A 41 -61.30 99.83 22.01
N GLY A 42 -61.36 98.51 22.09
CA GLY A 42 -60.70 97.56 21.18
C GLY A 42 -61.74 96.67 20.50
N SER A 43 -61.63 96.56 19.19
CA SER A 43 -62.52 95.94 18.20
C SER A 43 -62.96 94.49 18.48
N GLN A 44 -64.21 94.17 18.14
CA GLN A 44 -64.74 92.81 17.99
C GLN A 44 -63.91 91.99 16.99
N THR A 45 -63.74 90.70 17.26
CA THR A 45 -63.40 89.70 16.23
C THR A 45 -64.51 88.64 16.18
N PRO A 46 -65.05 88.31 14.99
CA PRO A 46 -66.09 87.29 14.83
C PRO A 46 -65.44 85.90 14.78
N GLN A 47 -65.76 85.01 15.73
CA GLN A 47 -65.23 83.64 15.69
C GLN A 47 -66.12 82.58 16.40
N GLN A 48 -67.44 82.78 16.44
CA GLN A 48 -68.38 81.81 17.05
C GLN A 48 -68.33 80.43 16.39
N GLN A 49 -68.09 80.34 15.08
CA GLN A 49 -68.14 79.07 14.33
C GLN A 49 -66.94 78.15 14.61
N THR A 50 -65.75 78.71 14.87
CA THR A 50 -64.55 77.92 15.21
C THR A 50 -64.58 77.42 16.66
N GLN A 51 -65.29 78.14 17.55
CA GLN A 51 -65.41 77.75 18.96
C GLN A 51 -66.28 76.49 19.15
N GLU A 52 -67.38 76.34 18.41
CA GLU A 52 -68.23 75.13 18.48
C GLU A 52 -67.48 73.87 17.98
N ASP A 53 -66.68 73.99 16.92
CA ASP A 53 -65.86 72.88 16.39
C ASP A 53 -64.81 72.40 17.42
N TYR A 54 -64.14 73.32 18.14
CA TYR A 54 -63.18 72.95 19.18
C TYR A 54 -63.85 72.28 20.39
N VAL A 55 -65.04 72.75 20.78
CA VAL A 55 -65.79 72.13 21.89
C VAL A 55 -66.16 70.68 21.55
N GLN A 56 -66.66 70.42 20.34
CA GLN A 56 -66.98 69.05 19.90
C GLN A 56 -65.73 68.17 19.76
N LEU A 57 -64.63 68.71 19.21
CA LEU A 57 -63.38 67.98 19.06
C LEU A 57 -62.81 67.54 20.42
N PHE A 58 -62.63 68.47 21.38
CA PHE A 58 -62.06 68.13 22.69
C PHE A 58 -62.98 67.24 23.51
N THR A 59 -64.31 67.42 23.44
CA THR A 59 -65.26 66.52 24.11
C THR A 59 -65.13 65.09 23.60
N THR A 60 -64.93 64.91 22.29
CA THR A 60 -64.75 63.59 21.67
C THR A 60 -63.41 62.95 22.07
N LEU A 61 -62.32 63.72 22.05
CA LEU A 61 -60.98 63.25 22.45
C LEU A 61 -60.94 62.85 23.94
N ILE A 62 -61.51 63.70 24.81
CA ILE A 62 -61.58 63.47 26.26
C ILE A 62 -62.42 62.24 26.58
N SER A 63 -63.58 62.07 25.95
CA SER A 63 -64.46 60.91 26.17
C SER A 63 -63.83 59.60 25.68
N ARG A 64 -63.17 59.65 24.52
CA ARG A 64 -62.50 58.48 23.95
C ARG A 64 -61.32 58.03 24.80
N CYS A 65 -60.45 58.98 25.18
CA CYS A 65 -59.27 58.68 25.97
C CYS A 65 -59.65 58.15 27.38
N ALA A 66 -60.74 58.64 27.98
CA ALA A 66 -61.28 58.07 29.22
C ALA A 66 -61.75 56.61 29.06
N LYS A 67 -62.38 56.28 27.93
CA LYS A 67 -62.82 54.91 27.64
C LYS A 67 -61.65 53.96 27.37
N ASP A 68 -60.60 54.46 26.74
CA ASP A 68 -59.36 53.71 26.50
C ASP A 68 -58.64 53.42 27.84
N ILE A 69 -58.65 54.36 28.79
CA ILE A 69 -58.16 54.16 30.18
C ILE A 69 -58.94 53.03 30.87
N ASP A 70 -60.28 53.06 30.86
CA ASP A 70 -61.11 52.02 31.50
C ASP A 70 -60.83 50.63 30.90
N THR A 71 -60.72 50.54 29.57
CA THR A 71 -60.44 49.28 28.88
C THR A 71 -59.05 48.74 29.23
N LEU A 72 -58.05 49.61 29.42
CA LEU A 72 -56.71 49.22 29.84
C LEU A 72 -56.71 48.71 31.30
N ILE A 73 -57.48 49.34 32.19
CA ILE A 73 -57.63 48.91 33.59
C ILE A 73 -58.28 47.52 33.67
N GLU A 74 -59.35 47.27 32.90
CA GLU A 74 -60.01 45.95 32.84
C GLU A 74 -59.10 44.85 32.28
N SER A 75 -58.07 45.21 31.52
CA SER A 75 -57.10 44.27 30.94
C SER A 75 -55.91 43.92 31.85
N LEU A 76 -55.82 44.52 33.04
CA LEU A 76 -54.76 44.20 34.01
C LEU A 76 -55.02 42.82 34.64
N PRO A 77 -53.99 41.96 34.76
CA PRO A 77 -54.15 40.64 35.36
C PRO A 77 -54.53 40.73 36.84
N SER A 78 -55.44 39.87 37.31
CA SER A 78 -55.80 39.75 38.72
C SER A 78 -54.66 39.13 39.55
N GLU A 79 -54.35 39.70 40.72
CA GLU A 79 -53.20 39.32 41.57
C GLU A 79 -53.15 37.82 41.88
N GLU A 80 -54.29 37.17 42.15
CA GLU A 80 -54.35 35.77 42.62
C GLU A 80 -53.91 34.72 41.59
N ASN A 81 -54.09 34.95 40.28
CA ASN A 81 -53.74 33.97 39.24
C ASN A 81 -52.26 34.01 38.83
N SER A 82 -51.53 35.05 39.22
CA SER A 82 -50.15 35.27 38.78
C SER A 82 -49.12 34.54 39.65
N THR A 83 -49.32 34.50 40.98
CA THR A 83 -48.35 33.94 41.93
C THR A 83 -48.32 32.42 41.91
N GLU A 84 -49.46 31.75 41.86
CA GLU A 84 -49.54 30.28 41.86
C GLU A 84 -49.02 29.68 40.53
N SER A 85 -49.31 30.34 39.41
CA SER A 85 -48.80 29.96 38.08
C SER A 85 -47.29 30.17 37.94
N GLN A 86 -46.73 31.23 38.54
CA GLN A 86 -45.28 31.44 38.60
C GLN A 86 -44.57 30.42 39.50
N LEU A 87 -45.14 30.10 40.67
CA LEU A 87 -44.56 29.14 41.61
C LEU A 87 -44.55 27.71 41.05
N SER A 88 -45.61 27.32 40.33
CA SER A 88 -45.66 26.03 39.62
C SER A 88 -44.65 25.95 38.48
N SER A 89 -44.49 27.02 37.69
CA SER A 89 -43.46 27.11 36.64
C SER A 89 -42.04 27.04 37.20
N LEU A 90 -41.79 27.68 38.35
CA LEU A 90 -40.51 27.62 39.07
C LEU A 90 -40.19 26.22 39.58
N ARG A 91 -41.18 25.52 40.17
CA ARG A 91 -41.01 24.13 40.60
C ARG A 91 -40.73 23.19 39.43
N GLN A 92 -41.39 23.41 38.30
CA GLN A 92 -41.13 22.63 37.09
C GLN A 92 -39.71 22.87 36.58
N LEU A 93 -39.24 24.13 36.55
CA LEU A 93 -37.86 24.46 36.19
C LEU A 93 -36.83 23.87 37.15
N GLU A 94 -37.06 23.91 38.48
CA GLU A 94 -36.19 23.25 39.45
C GLU A 94 -36.11 21.76 39.19
N GLN A 95 -37.25 21.11 38.95
CA GLN A 95 -37.30 19.68 38.67
C GLN A 95 -36.61 19.32 37.35
N GLU A 96 -36.82 20.10 36.29
CA GLU A 96 -36.12 19.92 35.00
C GLU A 96 -34.60 20.14 35.14
N ASN A 97 -34.18 21.09 35.97
CA ASN A 97 -32.77 21.36 36.23
C ASN A 97 -32.13 20.25 37.07
N GLN A 98 -32.87 19.70 38.04
CA GLN A 98 -32.45 18.52 38.82
C GLN A 98 -32.29 17.29 37.93
N ASP A 99 -33.29 17.01 37.08
CA ASP A 99 -33.26 15.91 36.11
C ASP A 99 -32.11 16.07 35.10
N ALA A 100 -31.83 17.30 34.66
CA ALA A 100 -30.70 17.61 33.79
C ALA A 100 -29.35 17.38 34.48
N ALA A 101 -29.23 17.75 35.77
CA ALA A 101 -28.04 17.50 36.58
C ALA A 101 -27.79 15.99 36.75
N ASP A 102 -28.83 15.21 37.07
CA ASP A 102 -28.72 13.76 37.22
C ASP A 102 -28.32 13.06 35.91
N ARG A 103 -28.86 13.52 34.76
CA ARG A 103 -28.45 13.04 33.43
C ARG A 103 -27.00 13.36 33.12
N LEU A 104 -26.55 14.58 33.45
CA LEU A 104 -25.16 14.98 33.25
C LEU A 104 -24.22 14.11 34.09
N ASP A 105 -24.55 13.88 35.36
CA ASP A 105 -23.77 13.01 36.25
C ASP A 105 -23.67 11.58 35.73
N ALA A 106 -24.77 11.02 35.21
CA ALA A 106 -24.76 9.70 34.58
C ALA A 106 -23.84 9.64 33.35
N ILE A 107 -23.88 10.67 32.48
CA ILE A 107 -22.99 10.76 31.31
C ILE A 107 -21.54 10.91 31.73
N VAL A 108 -21.25 11.74 32.74
CA VAL A 108 -19.88 11.95 33.26
C VAL A 108 -19.32 10.64 33.83
N ARG A 109 -20.10 9.91 34.63
CA ARG A 109 -19.69 8.59 35.17
C ARG A 109 -19.40 7.59 34.05
N SER A 110 -20.29 7.48 33.06
CA SER A 110 -20.08 6.62 31.89
C SER A 110 -18.83 7.03 31.09
N GLY A 111 -18.59 8.33 30.94
CA GLY A 111 -17.39 8.88 30.31
C GLY A 111 -16.10 8.55 31.09
N GLN A 112 -16.12 8.63 32.42
CA GLN A 112 -15.00 8.27 33.29
C GLN A 112 -14.68 6.77 33.21
N GLU A 113 -15.69 5.89 33.25
CA GLU A 113 -15.48 4.44 33.08
C GLU A 113 -14.90 4.10 31.71
N LEU A 114 -15.38 4.75 30.64
CA LEU A 114 -14.83 4.56 29.30
C LEU A 114 -13.40 5.06 29.21
N LEU A 115 -13.09 6.21 29.82
CA LEU A 115 -11.75 6.76 29.86
C LEU A 115 -10.77 5.82 30.57
N GLU A 116 -11.16 5.25 31.70
CA GLU A 116 -10.34 4.29 32.45
C GLU A 116 -10.07 3.02 31.61
N LYS A 117 -11.11 2.46 30.97
CA LYS A 117 -10.97 1.32 30.04
C LYS A 117 -10.00 1.62 28.89
N VAL A 118 -10.09 2.81 28.29
CA VAL A 118 -9.19 3.24 27.20
C VAL A 118 -7.76 3.42 27.69
N GLN A 119 -7.56 4.01 28.88
CA GLN A 119 -6.23 4.19 29.47
C GLN A 119 -5.55 2.85 29.76
N LEU A 120 -6.28 1.88 30.35
CA LEU A 120 -5.78 0.53 30.59
C LEU A 120 -5.41 -0.18 29.29
N ALA A 121 -6.25 -0.07 28.25
CA ALA A 121 -5.97 -0.64 26.94
C ALA A 121 -4.70 -0.04 26.30
N LEU A 122 -4.49 1.27 26.42
CA LEU A 122 -3.29 1.94 25.91
C LEU A 122 -2.02 1.53 26.65
N ILE A 123 -2.08 1.36 27.97
CA ILE A 123 -0.94 0.86 28.78
C ILE A 123 -0.60 -0.58 28.37
N MET A 124 -1.61 -1.43 28.23
CA MET A 124 -1.43 -2.80 27.75
C MET A 124 -0.82 -2.83 26.35
N ALA A 125 -1.34 -2.04 25.41
CA ALA A 125 -0.78 -1.93 24.05
C ALA A 125 0.70 -1.52 24.08
N ARG A 126 1.06 -0.51 24.87
CA ARG A 126 2.45 -0.05 25.01
C ARG A 126 3.36 -1.14 25.61
N SER A 127 2.87 -1.89 26.60
CA SER A 127 3.63 -3.02 27.18
C SER A 127 3.90 -4.11 26.14
N ILE A 128 2.91 -4.42 25.29
CA ILE A 128 3.05 -5.40 24.21
C ILE A 128 4.06 -4.91 23.17
N GLU A 129 4.03 -3.63 22.80
CA GLU A 129 5.01 -3.03 21.87
C GLU A 129 6.45 -3.15 22.39
N LEU A 130 6.67 -2.92 23.69
CA LEU A 130 7.98 -3.09 24.32
C LEU A 130 8.47 -4.54 24.25
N VAL A 131 7.58 -5.51 24.49
CA VAL A 131 7.92 -6.94 24.38
C VAL A 131 8.22 -7.31 22.93
N ILE A 132 7.45 -6.80 21.96
CA ILE A 132 7.72 -7.00 20.52
C ILE A 132 9.11 -6.47 20.14
N PHE A 133 9.47 -5.28 20.64
CA PHE A 133 10.79 -4.69 20.40
C PHE A 133 11.90 -5.53 21.06
N ALA A 134 11.69 -5.97 22.30
CA ALA A 134 12.62 -6.83 23.02
C ALA A 134 12.84 -8.17 22.31
N ILE A 135 11.78 -8.86 21.87
CA ILE A 135 11.88 -10.12 21.12
C ILE A 135 12.70 -9.93 19.84
N ASN A 136 12.46 -8.85 19.08
CA ASN A 136 13.22 -8.56 17.88
C ASN A 136 14.69 -8.29 18.19
N ILE A 137 14.99 -7.32 19.07
CA ILE A 137 16.38 -6.88 19.32
C ILE A 137 17.19 -8.00 19.98
N VAL A 138 16.66 -8.61 21.05
CA VAL A 138 17.34 -9.69 21.76
C VAL A 138 17.47 -10.90 20.86
N GLY A 139 16.43 -11.27 20.10
CA GLY A 139 16.47 -12.38 19.16
C GLY A 139 17.51 -12.18 18.06
N ILE A 140 17.52 -11.00 17.42
CA ILE A 140 18.50 -10.65 16.38
C ILE A 140 19.91 -10.66 16.95
N LEU A 141 20.15 -10.03 18.10
CA LEU A 141 21.47 -9.95 18.72
C LEU A 141 21.98 -11.34 19.13
N THR A 142 21.12 -12.16 19.73
CA THR A 142 21.47 -13.52 20.16
C THR A 142 21.83 -14.39 18.96
N LEU A 143 21.00 -14.37 17.91
CA LEU A 143 21.27 -15.12 16.68
C LEU A 143 22.49 -14.58 15.94
N TYR A 144 22.72 -13.26 15.95
CA TYR A 144 23.91 -12.65 15.35
C TYR A 144 25.19 -13.16 16.03
N VAL A 145 25.23 -13.14 17.38
CA VAL A 145 26.38 -13.64 18.14
C VAL A 145 26.55 -15.14 17.95
N LEU A 146 25.45 -15.92 18.02
CA LEU A 146 25.49 -17.36 17.80
C LEU A 146 26.03 -17.70 16.40
N ASN A 147 25.54 -17.01 15.37
CA ASN A 147 26.03 -17.21 14.01
C ASN A 147 27.50 -16.82 13.88
N LEU A 148 27.95 -15.75 14.54
CA LEU A 148 29.36 -15.37 14.54
C LEU A 148 30.24 -16.49 15.13
N LEU A 149 29.79 -17.13 16.21
CA LEU A 149 30.48 -18.25 16.84
C LEU A 149 30.49 -19.49 15.93
N VAL A 150 29.35 -19.84 15.34
CA VAL A 150 29.22 -20.98 14.42
C VAL A 150 30.08 -20.76 13.18
N LEU A 151 30.08 -19.57 12.59
CA LEU A 151 30.78 -19.26 11.34
C LEU A 151 32.30 -19.19 11.50
N ASN A 152 32.79 -18.86 12.70
CA ASN A 152 34.22 -18.85 13.03
C ASN A 152 34.73 -20.20 13.53
N TRP A 153 33.89 -21.24 13.53
CA TRP A 153 34.28 -22.57 13.98
C TRP A 153 35.22 -23.24 12.96
N ASP A 154 36.39 -23.71 13.42
CA ASP A 154 37.48 -24.21 12.57
C ASP A 154 37.06 -25.31 11.60
N VAL A 155 36.13 -26.18 12.01
CA VAL A 155 35.60 -27.26 11.15
C VAL A 155 34.91 -26.72 9.88
N LEU A 156 34.31 -25.52 9.93
CA LEU A 156 33.69 -24.88 8.75
C LEU A 156 34.72 -24.19 7.84
N GLN A 157 35.94 -23.96 8.32
CA GLN A 157 37.04 -23.37 7.54
C GLN A 157 37.85 -24.43 6.78
N ASP A 158 37.91 -25.65 7.31
CA ASP A 158 38.69 -26.78 6.75
C ASP A 158 37.93 -27.61 5.69
N LEU A 159 36.74 -27.20 5.23
CA LEU A 159 36.01 -27.95 4.21
C LEU A 159 36.73 -27.93 2.84
N PRO A 160 36.68 -29.04 2.08
CA PRO A 160 37.19 -29.09 0.71
C PRO A 160 36.60 -27.98 -0.17
N LYS A 161 37.43 -27.41 -1.05
CA LYS A 161 37.03 -26.32 -1.97
C LYS A 161 35.83 -26.67 -2.85
N ASP A 162 35.66 -27.95 -3.20
CA ASP A 162 34.53 -28.45 -4.01
C ASP A 162 33.18 -28.31 -3.29
N SER A 163 33.18 -28.28 -1.95
CA SER A 163 32.00 -28.11 -1.09
C SER A 163 31.86 -26.69 -0.52
N ALA A 164 32.70 -25.74 -0.94
CA ALA A 164 32.70 -24.37 -0.41
C ALA A 164 31.32 -23.68 -0.57
N TRP A 165 30.60 -23.97 -1.65
CA TRP A 165 29.27 -23.44 -1.88
C TRP A 165 28.27 -23.88 -0.80
N ILE A 166 28.42 -25.07 -0.20
CA ILE A 166 27.54 -25.55 0.87
C ILE A 166 27.73 -24.68 2.11
N VAL A 167 28.99 -24.38 2.45
CA VAL A 167 29.33 -23.49 3.55
C VAL A 167 28.74 -22.12 3.30
N ASP A 168 29.00 -21.52 2.12
CA ASP A 168 28.47 -20.20 1.77
C ASP A 168 26.93 -20.15 1.77
N GLY A 169 26.27 -21.22 1.30
CA GLY A 169 24.82 -21.40 1.40
C GLY A 169 24.33 -21.45 2.83
N ALA A 170 25.02 -22.20 3.71
CA ALA A 170 24.72 -22.25 5.13
C ALA A 170 24.92 -20.89 5.80
N ARG A 171 25.99 -20.15 5.46
CA ARG A 171 26.21 -18.78 5.97
C ARG A 171 25.03 -17.87 5.62
N ASN A 172 24.53 -17.96 4.38
CA ASN A 172 23.38 -17.20 3.94
C ASN A 172 22.09 -17.57 4.68
N ILE A 173 21.83 -18.88 4.86
CA ILE A 173 20.63 -19.35 5.58
C ILE A 173 20.65 -18.88 7.04
N LEU A 174 21.81 -18.96 7.71
CA LEU A 174 21.99 -18.44 9.08
C LEU A 174 21.76 -16.93 9.13
N GLY A 175 22.30 -16.18 8.16
CA GLY A 175 22.02 -14.75 7.98
C GLY A 175 20.55 -14.43 7.85
N TYR A 176 19.82 -15.20 7.04
CA TYR A 176 18.39 -15.01 6.85
C TYR A 176 17.59 -15.37 8.10
N ALA A 177 17.98 -16.44 8.80
CA ALA A 177 17.36 -16.87 10.05
C ALA A 177 17.44 -15.81 11.15
N THR A 178 18.52 -15.01 11.18
CA THR A 178 18.71 -13.90 12.13
C THR A 178 17.57 -12.89 12.07
N VAL A 179 17.00 -12.64 10.90
CA VAL A 179 15.86 -11.73 10.72
C VAL A 179 14.54 -12.49 10.76
N PHE A 180 14.48 -13.66 10.12
CA PHE A 180 13.24 -14.41 9.96
C PHE A 180 12.71 -14.98 11.29
N LEU A 181 13.57 -15.56 12.14
CA LEU A 181 13.12 -16.21 13.38
C LEU A 181 12.56 -15.20 14.40
N PRO A 182 13.24 -14.08 14.72
CA PRO A 182 12.67 -13.07 15.62
C PRO A 182 11.38 -12.46 15.05
N GLY A 183 11.34 -12.19 13.74
CA GLY A 183 10.13 -11.72 13.06
C GLY A 183 8.96 -12.72 13.14
N TYR A 184 9.23 -14.02 13.06
CA TYR A 184 8.23 -15.07 13.23
C TYR A 184 7.73 -15.15 14.67
N LEU A 185 8.62 -15.05 15.67
CA LEU A 185 8.24 -15.00 17.09
C LEU A 185 7.34 -13.80 17.37
N VAL A 186 7.66 -12.64 16.78
CA VAL A 186 6.84 -11.43 16.87
C VAL A 186 5.47 -11.63 16.25
N PHE A 187 5.39 -12.26 15.08
CA PHE A 187 4.12 -12.62 14.45
C PHE A 187 3.25 -13.52 15.35
N VAL A 188 3.84 -14.56 15.94
CA VAL A 188 3.15 -15.46 16.88
C VAL A 188 2.69 -14.70 18.11
N TYR A 189 3.54 -13.83 18.66
CA TYR A 189 3.23 -13.05 19.84
C TYR A 189 2.09 -12.04 19.59
N ILE A 190 2.10 -11.33 18.46
CA ILE A 190 1.02 -10.41 18.05
C ILE A 190 -0.31 -11.13 17.92
N LYS A 191 -0.32 -12.33 17.32
CA LYS A 191 -1.54 -13.15 17.22
C LYS A 191 -2.01 -13.63 18.59
N LYS A 192 -1.10 -14.06 19.46
CA LYS A 192 -1.45 -14.53 20.81
C LYS A 192 -2.04 -13.44 21.68
N THR A 193 -1.55 -12.20 21.57
CA THR A 193 -2.02 -11.07 22.37
C THR A 193 -3.22 -10.34 21.75
N ASN A 194 -3.67 -10.72 20.55
CA ASN A 194 -4.68 -10.00 19.77
C ASN A 194 -4.39 -8.49 19.66
N TYR A 195 -3.11 -8.12 19.60
CA TYR A 195 -2.65 -6.73 19.67
C TYR A 195 -3.28 -5.84 18.59
N LEU A 196 -3.57 -6.36 17.39
CA LEU A 196 -4.15 -5.57 16.30
C LEU A 196 -5.51 -4.92 16.67
N ASN A 197 -6.27 -5.54 17.57
CA ASN A 197 -7.57 -5.05 18.06
C ASN A 197 -7.40 -3.97 19.14
N VAL A 198 -6.30 -4.02 19.89
CA VAL A 198 -6.01 -3.12 21.02
C VAL A 198 -5.06 -1.97 20.62
N SER A 199 -4.36 -2.12 19.49
CA SER A 199 -3.37 -1.18 18.96
C SER A 199 -3.96 0.22 18.79
N GLY A 200 -3.38 1.19 19.50
CA GLY A 200 -3.66 2.63 19.31
C GLY A 200 -3.13 3.18 17.98
N ARG A 201 -3.34 4.48 17.73
CA ARG A 201 -2.86 5.22 16.54
C ARG A 201 -1.38 5.63 16.61
N GLY A 202 -0.59 5.00 17.49
CA GLY A 202 0.83 5.31 17.61
C GLY A 202 1.63 4.93 16.36
N PRO A 203 2.83 5.52 16.15
CA PRO A 203 3.67 5.22 14.99
C PRO A 203 4.10 3.75 14.95
N ILE A 204 4.42 3.16 16.11
CA ILE A 204 4.81 1.74 16.24
C ILE A 204 3.61 0.84 15.89
N GLY A 205 2.44 1.11 16.48
CA GLY A 205 1.20 0.41 16.15
C GLY A 205 0.82 0.51 14.67
N ALA A 206 1.06 1.66 14.03
CA ALA A 206 0.84 1.83 12.58
C ALA A 206 1.75 0.94 11.73
N VAL A 207 3.03 0.83 12.10
CA VAL A 207 3.99 -0.09 11.45
C VAL A 207 3.56 -1.54 11.65
N ILE A 208 3.25 -1.94 12.89
CA ILE A 208 2.80 -3.30 13.21
C ILE A 208 1.52 -3.65 12.43
N ARG A 209 0.57 -2.72 12.35
CA ARG A 209 -0.68 -2.89 11.59
C ARG A 209 -0.43 -2.99 10.08
N THR A 210 0.51 -2.23 9.53
CA THR A 210 0.87 -2.36 8.10
C THR A 210 1.58 -3.68 7.82
N CYS A 211 2.40 -4.15 8.76
CA CYS A 211 3.12 -5.41 8.63
C CYS A 211 2.23 -6.64 8.75
N PHE A 212 1.29 -6.64 9.69
CA PHE A 212 0.53 -7.83 10.11
C PHE A 212 -0.99 -7.70 10.02
N GLY A 213 -1.52 -6.49 9.90
CA GLY A 213 -2.96 -6.25 9.80
C GLY A 213 -3.49 -6.72 8.45
N GLU A 214 -4.58 -7.47 8.49
CA GLU A 214 -5.37 -7.77 7.30
C GLU A 214 -6.40 -6.65 7.11
N ASP A 215 -6.45 -6.03 5.93
CA ASP A 215 -7.54 -5.11 5.59
C ASP A 215 -8.83 -5.97 5.46
N GLU A 216 -9.70 -5.95 6.48
CA GLU A 216 -10.99 -6.64 6.47
C GLU A 216 -12.05 -6.00 5.56
N LEU A 217 -11.72 -4.86 4.92
CA LEU A 217 -12.62 -4.23 3.97
C LEU A 217 -12.98 -5.23 2.86
N PRO A 218 -14.27 -5.57 2.70
CA PRO A 218 -14.72 -6.43 1.62
C PRO A 218 -14.12 -5.91 0.32
N LEU A 219 -13.70 -6.83 -0.55
CA LEU A 219 -13.55 -6.54 -1.97
C LEU A 219 -14.95 -6.18 -2.50
N LEU A 220 -15.47 -4.99 -2.15
CA LEU A 220 -16.53 -4.34 -2.89
C LEU A 220 -16.04 -4.39 -4.32
N ASN A 221 -16.76 -5.14 -5.16
CA ASN A 221 -16.50 -5.29 -6.58
C ASN A 221 -16.27 -3.89 -7.15
N SER A 222 -15.01 -3.49 -7.19
CA SER A 222 -14.53 -2.35 -7.94
C SER A 222 -14.50 -2.82 -9.39
N SER A 223 -15.70 -3.04 -9.92
CA SER A 223 -16.00 -3.00 -11.35
C SER A 223 -15.87 -1.55 -11.84
N GLY A 224 -14.84 -0.82 -11.39
CA GLY A 224 -14.35 0.36 -12.05
C GLY A 224 -13.72 -0.12 -13.33
N VAL A 225 -14.54 -0.23 -14.37
CA VAL A 225 -14.08 -0.41 -15.75
C VAL A 225 -13.11 0.73 -16.00
N THR A 226 -11.82 0.47 -15.83
CA THR A 226 -10.80 1.39 -16.28
C THR A 226 -10.87 1.33 -17.78
N ILE A 227 -11.56 2.30 -18.39
CA ILE A 227 -11.63 2.46 -19.84
C ILE A 227 -10.21 2.76 -20.30
N LYS A 228 -9.41 1.71 -20.53
CA LYS A 228 -8.16 1.84 -21.27
C LYS A 228 -8.57 2.33 -22.66
N GLY A 229 -8.20 3.56 -23.01
CA GLY A 229 -8.54 4.15 -24.30
C GLY A 229 -8.24 3.18 -25.44
N THR A 230 -9.17 3.06 -26.38
CA THR A 230 -9.08 2.10 -27.49
C THR A 230 -7.88 2.45 -28.36
N ARG A 231 -6.79 1.69 -28.21
CA ARG A 231 -5.57 1.86 -29.01
C ARG A 231 -5.80 1.39 -30.44
N THR A 232 -5.26 2.13 -31.41
CA THR A 232 -5.30 1.72 -32.81
C THR A 232 -4.45 0.45 -33.02
N PRO A 233 -4.72 -0.37 -34.05
CA PRO A 233 -3.92 -1.56 -34.33
C PRO A 233 -2.44 -1.23 -34.56
N LEU A 234 -2.15 -0.10 -35.21
CA LEU A 234 -0.78 0.39 -35.40
C LEU A 234 -0.10 0.71 -34.06
N GLN A 235 -0.78 1.40 -33.15
CA GLN A 235 -0.25 1.70 -31.80
C GLN A 235 0.04 0.42 -31.01
N ASN A 236 -0.84 -0.58 -31.10
CA ASN A 236 -0.62 -1.88 -30.44
C ASN A 236 0.58 -2.61 -31.04
N SER A 237 0.75 -2.60 -32.37
CA SER A 237 1.90 -3.19 -33.03
C SER A 237 3.21 -2.50 -32.65
N LEU A 238 3.25 -1.17 -32.64
CA LEU A 238 4.43 -0.40 -32.21
C LEU A 238 4.78 -0.65 -30.75
N LEU A 239 3.77 -0.71 -29.87
CA LEU A 239 3.97 -1.00 -28.45
C LEU A 239 4.47 -2.44 -28.22
N LEU A 240 3.99 -3.40 -29.01
CA LEU A 240 4.47 -4.78 -28.98
C LEU A 240 5.94 -4.86 -29.39
N ILE A 241 6.32 -4.16 -30.46
CA ILE A 241 7.71 -4.06 -30.93
C ILE A 241 8.59 -3.44 -29.85
N PHE A 242 8.15 -2.35 -29.23
CA PHE A 242 8.87 -1.70 -28.14
C PHE A 242 9.08 -2.64 -26.94
N TYR A 243 8.04 -3.34 -26.48
CA TYR A 243 8.19 -4.30 -25.39
C TYR A 243 9.02 -5.52 -25.78
N PHE A 244 8.92 -6.00 -27.02
CA PHE A 244 9.74 -7.08 -27.52
C PHE A 244 11.22 -6.70 -27.45
N PHE A 245 11.64 -5.64 -28.13
CA PHE A 245 13.05 -5.22 -28.17
C PHE A 245 13.55 -4.76 -26.81
N GLY A 246 12.75 -4.05 -26.03
CA GLY A 246 13.11 -3.66 -24.66
C GLY A 246 13.40 -4.87 -23.77
N LEU A 247 12.59 -5.93 -23.86
CA LEU A 247 12.80 -7.17 -23.14
C LEU A 247 14.03 -7.93 -23.64
N GLN A 248 14.23 -8.00 -24.97
CA GLN A 248 15.42 -8.65 -25.55
C GLN A 248 16.70 -7.94 -25.10
N VAL A 249 16.85 -6.64 -25.37
CA VAL A 249 18.06 -5.87 -25.07
C VAL A 249 18.38 -5.93 -23.58
N SER A 250 17.38 -5.74 -22.71
CA SER A 250 17.60 -5.75 -21.26
C SER A 250 18.11 -7.10 -20.77
N TYR A 251 17.41 -8.20 -21.09
CA TYR A 251 17.79 -9.51 -20.54
C TYR A 251 18.94 -10.21 -21.26
N LEU A 252 19.19 -9.91 -22.54
CA LEU A 252 20.38 -10.38 -23.24
C LEU A 252 21.63 -9.72 -22.66
N SER A 253 21.60 -8.40 -22.45
CA SER A 253 22.69 -7.67 -21.80
C SER A 253 22.92 -8.17 -20.37
N TRP A 254 21.82 -8.35 -19.61
CA TRP A 254 21.87 -8.96 -18.29
C TRP A 254 22.52 -10.34 -18.31
N GLY A 255 22.13 -11.22 -19.24
CA GLY A 255 22.68 -12.58 -19.34
C GLY A 255 24.16 -12.62 -19.69
N VAL A 256 24.58 -11.80 -20.66
CA VAL A 256 26.00 -11.70 -21.05
C VAL A 256 26.84 -11.17 -19.89
N LEU A 257 26.39 -10.11 -19.21
CA LEU A 257 27.09 -9.57 -18.05
C LEU A 257 27.10 -10.54 -16.87
N GLN A 258 26.03 -11.32 -16.68
CA GLN A 258 25.96 -12.34 -15.63
C GLN A 258 27.05 -13.40 -15.84
N GLU A 259 27.18 -13.93 -17.06
CA GLU A 259 28.23 -14.89 -17.40
C GLU A 259 29.62 -14.25 -17.30
N LYS A 260 29.79 -13.02 -17.78
CA LYS A 260 31.06 -12.26 -17.71
C LYS A 260 31.54 -12.12 -16.27
N ILE A 261 30.71 -11.59 -15.38
CA ILE A 261 31.07 -11.33 -13.97
C ILE A 261 31.48 -12.63 -13.26
N MET A 262 30.81 -13.75 -13.56
CA MET A 262 31.06 -15.02 -12.88
C MET A 262 32.26 -15.81 -13.45
N THR A 263 32.68 -15.54 -14.69
CA THR A 263 33.69 -16.36 -15.39
C THR A 263 34.98 -15.62 -15.74
N GLN A 264 34.93 -14.29 -15.90
CA GLN A 264 36.06 -13.50 -16.37
C GLN A 264 36.85 -12.86 -15.22
N LYS A 265 38.12 -12.56 -15.51
CA LYS A 265 39.03 -11.87 -14.60
C LYS A 265 38.92 -10.35 -14.76
N TYR A 266 39.01 -9.63 -13.65
CA TYR A 266 39.08 -8.17 -13.63
C TYR A 266 40.51 -7.70 -13.41
N VAL A 267 40.87 -6.61 -14.08
CA VAL A 267 42.19 -5.99 -14.00
C VAL A 267 42.07 -4.61 -13.36
N SER A 268 42.86 -4.35 -12.34
CA SER A 268 42.91 -3.06 -11.63
C SER A 268 43.77 -2.05 -12.42
N PRO A 269 43.64 -0.73 -12.20
CA PRO A 269 44.58 0.25 -12.75
C PRO A 269 46.05 -0.02 -12.38
N SER A 270 46.31 -0.71 -11.26
CA SER A 270 47.64 -1.18 -10.83
C SER A 270 48.09 -2.47 -11.54
N ASN A 271 47.34 -2.96 -12.53
CA ASN A 271 47.56 -4.19 -13.28
C ASN A 271 47.43 -5.49 -12.47
N GLU A 272 46.82 -5.44 -11.28
CA GLU A 272 46.45 -6.62 -10.50
C GLU A 272 45.24 -7.33 -11.09
N ILE A 273 45.27 -8.67 -11.11
CA ILE A 273 44.23 -9.50 -11.71
C ILE A 273 43.50 -10.29 -10.62
N ALA A 274 42.18 -10.18 -10.55
CA ALA A 274 41.38 -10.95 -9.59
C ALA A 274 40.03 -11.43 -10.16
N TYR A 275 39.50 -12.50 -9.56
CA TYR A 275 38.17 -13.03 -9.84
C TYR A 275 37.19 -12.63 -8.74
N PHE A 276 36.01 -12.19 -9.13
CA PHE A 276 34.93 -11.96 -8.18
C PHE A 276 34.22 -13.28 -7.86
N LYS A 277 33.96 -13.55 -6.57
CA LYS A 277 33.43 -14.87 -6.11
C LYS A 277 32.19 -14.78 -5.22
N ASP A 278 31.81 -13.58 -4.78
CA ASP A 278 30.73 -13.40 -3.82
C ASP A 278 29.36 -13.26 -4.52
N SER A 279 28.72 -14.39 -4.77
CA SER A 279 27.40 -14.47 -5.39
C SER A 279 26.33 -13.72 -4.59
N GLN A 280 26.45 -13.67 -3.26
CA GLN A 280 25.47 -13.01 -2.40
C GLN A 280 25.49 -11.50 -2.60
N PHE A 281 26.67 -10.93 -2.79
CA PHE A 281 26.83 -9.51 -3.09
C PHE A 281 26.19 -9.13 -4.44
N LEU A 282 26.31 -9.97 -5.48
CA LEU A 282 25.63 -9.74 -6.76
C LEU A 282 24.11 -9.72 -6.59
N VAL A 283 23.58 -10.65 -5.78
CA VAL A 283 22.15 -10.65 -5.45
C VAL A 283 21.79 -9.34 -4.75
N PHE A 284 22.52 -8.95 -3.70
CA PHE A 284 22.26 -7.73 -2.93
C PHE A 284 22.18 -6.47 -3.81
N VAL A 285 23.19 -6.23 -4.66
CA VAL A 285 23.21 -5.04 -5.54
C VAL A 285 22.03 -5.04 -6.51
N ASN A 286 21.68 -6.21 -7.07
CA ASN A 286 20.51 -6.33 -7.93
C ASN A 286 19.20 -6.04 -7.16
N ARG A 287 19.09 -6.45 -5.89
CA ARG A 287 17.92 -6.16 -5.05
C ARG A 287 17.79 -4.69 -4.69
N ILE A 288 18.89 -4.02 -4.35
CA ILE A 288 18.86 -2.58 -4.04
C ILE A 288 18.39 -1.79 -5.26
N LEU A 289 18.94 -2.06 -6.44
CA LEU A 289 18.59 -1.31 -7.64
C LEU A 289 17.16 -1.62 -8.10
N ALA A 290 16.71 -2.87 -8.01
CA ALA A 290 15.31 -3.23 -8.28
C ALA A 290 14.33 -2.58 -7.29
N PHE A 291 14.67 -2.53 -5.99
CA PHE A 291 13.88 -1.81 -4.99
C PHE A 291 13.86 -0.31 -5.30
N SER A 292 15.01 0.30 -5.57
CA SER A 292 15.13 1.73 -5.87
C SER A 292 14.31 2.12 -7.10
N MET A 293 14.45 1.40 -8.21
CA MET A 293 13.70 1.66 -9.44
C MET A 293 12.19 1.48 -9.23
N SER A 294 11.76 0.40 -8.57
CA SER A 294 10.34 0.17 -8.32
C SER A 294 9.75 1.19 -7.34
N ALA A 295 10.51 1.62 -6.33
CA ALA A 295 10.12 2.69 -5.41
C ALA A 295 9.96 4.03 -6.13
N VAL A 296 10.90 4.40 -7.01
CA VAL A 296 10.80 5.59 -7.87
C VAL A 296 9.55 5.53 -8.74
N VAL A 297 9.28 4.39 -9.38
CA VAL A 297 8.07 4.23 -10.21
C VAL A 297 6.80 4.36 -9.35
N ILE A 298 6.76 3.76 -8.16
CA ILE A 298 5.61 3.89 -7.26
C ILE A 298 5.44 5.33 -6.76
N PHE A 299 6.52 6.07 -6.54
CA PHE A 299 6.48 7.47 -6.13
C PHE A 299 5.99 8.38 -7.27
N CYS A 300 6.45 8.13 -8.50
CA CYS A 300 6.09 8.92 -9.67
C CYS A 300 4.72 8.57 -10.26
N THR A 301 4.16 7.39 -9.93
CA THR A 301 2.86 6.94 -10.46
C THR A 301 1.85 6.77 -9.33
N ARG A 302 0.62 7.25 -9.52
CA ARG A 302 -0.45 7.02 -8.54
C ARG A 302 -0.82 5.54 -8.52
N GLN A 303 -0.34 4.81 -7.51
CA GLN A 303 -0.68 3.41 -7.29
C GLN A 303 -1.91 3.28 -6.39
N PRO A 304 -2.76 2.24 -6.59
CA PRO A 304 -3.87 1.96 -5.70
C PRO A 304 -3.36 1.61 -4.30
N ARG A 305 -4.21 1.82 -3.29
CA ARG A 305 -3.90 1.50 -1.89
C ARG A 305 -3.48 0.03 -1.78
N HIS A 306 -2.33 -0.19 -1.16
CA HIS A 306 -1.82 -1.52 -0.87
C HIS A 306 -2.61 -2.15 0.28
N ARG A 307 -3.11 -3.38 0.08
CA ARG A 307 -3.97 -4.11 1.04
C ARG A 307 -3.33 -5.39 1.61
N CYS A 308 -2.23 -5.85 1.02
CA CYS A 308 -1.64 -7.13 1.37
C CYS A 308 -0.76 -6.98 2.63
N PRO A 309 -0.93 -7.77 3.70
CA PRO A 309 -0.05 -7.68 4.86
C PRO A 309 1.42 -7.88 4.47
N MET A 310 2.31 -6.98 4.88
CA MET A 310 3.71 -6.99 4.40
C MET A 310 4.44 -8.30 4.71
N TYR A 311 4.13 -8.95 5.84
CA TYR A 311 4.78 -10.20 6.22
C TYR A 311 4.59 -11.32 5.18
N LYS A 312 3.53 -11.28 4.36
CA LYS A 312 3.28 -12.29 3.33
C LYS A 312 4.29 -12.24 2.17
N TYR A 313 4.94 -11.09 1.95
CA TYR A 313 6.01 -10.94 0.97
C TYR A 313 7.32 -11.59 1.44
N VAL A 314 7.51 -11.81 2.74
CA VAL A 314 8.72 -12.42 3.30
C VAL A 314 8.99 -13.80 2.72
N PHE A 315 7.96 -14.65 2.60
CA PHE A 315 8.10 -16.00 2.04
C PHE A 315 8.55 -15.98 0.57
N CYS A 316 7.92 -15.10 -0.22
CA CYS A 316 8.30 -14.86 -1.61
C CYS A 316 9.74 -14.34 -1.72
N SER A 317 10.10 -13.40 -0.84
CA SER A 317 11.43 -12.79 -0.79
C SER A 317 12.52 -13.80 -0.44
N LEU A 318 12.35 -14.60 0.62
CA LEU A 318 13.29 -15.65 1.01
C LEU A 318 13.50 -16.67 -0.09
N SER A 319 12.43 -17.12 -0.73
CA SER A 319 12.56 -18.05 -1.85
C SER A 319 13.23 -17.40 -3.05
N ASN A 320 12.94 -16.13 -3.35
CA ASN A 320 13.53 -15.43 -4.48
C ASN A 320 15.04 -15.16 -4.30
N ILE A 321 15.50 -14.82 -3.09
CA ILE A 321 16.93 -14.64 -2.80
C ILE A 321 17.67 -15.98 -2.86
N MET A 322 17.10 -17.06 -2.30
CA MET A 322 17.70 -18.40 -2.37
C MET A 322 17.80 -18.88 -3.82
N SER A 323 16.75 -18.67 -4.61
CA SER A 323 16.76 -18.97 -6.04
C SER A 323 17.87 -18.20 -6.75
N SER A 324 17.96 -16.88 -6.54
CA SER A 324 18.97 -16.03 -7.20
C SER A 324 20.38 -16.42 -6.82
N TRP A 325 20.64 -16.66 -5.54
CA TRP A 325 21.95 -17.08 -5.05
C TRP A 325 22.35 -18.42 -5.68
N CYS A 326 21.46 -19.42 -5.67
CA CYS A 326 21.72 -20.70 -6.35
C CYS A 326 21.99 -20.53 -7.85
N GLN A 327 21.29 -19.59 -8.50
CA GLN A 327 21.52 -19.28 -9.91
C GLN A 327 22.92 -18.70 -10.15
N TYR A 328 23.38 -17.73 -9.36
CA TYR A 328 24.75 -17.22 -9.51
C TYR A 328 25.78 -18.29 -9.16
N GLU A 329 25.59 -19.01 -8.06
CA GLU A 329 26.52 -20.03 -7.60
C GLU A 329 26.64 -21.20 -8.59
N ALA A 330 25.54 -21.59 -9.24
CA ALA A 330 25.56 -22.63 -10.27
C ALA A 330 26.51 -22.29 -11.42
N LEU A 331 26.68 -21.02 -11.80
CA LEU A 331 27.56 -20.61 -12.90
C LEU A 331 29.05 -20.89 -12.64
N LYS A 332 29.43 -21.20 -11.40
CA LYS A 332 30.77 -21.70 -11.07
C LYS A 332 30.98 -23.16 -11.51
N PHE A 333 29.89 -23.90 -11.72
CA PHE A 333 29.88 -25.34 -12.01
C PHE A 333 29.27 -25.68 -13.38
N VAL A 334 28.33 -24.87 -13.87
CA VAL A 334 27.61 -25.09 -15.14
C VAL A 334 27.73 -23.88 -16.05
N SER A 335 27.64 -24.11 -17.36
CA SER A 335 27.64 -23.02 -18.34
C SER A 335 26.34 -22.22 -18.30
N PHE A 336 26.40 -20.95 -18.71
CA PHE A 336 25.19 -20.11 -18.79
C PHE A 336 24.11 -20.68 -19.74
N PRO A 337 24.44 -21.25 -20.93
CA PRO A 337 23.47 -21.95 -21.76
C PRO A 337 22.73 -23.06 -21.01
N CYS A 338 23.45 -23.88 -20.24
CA CYS A 338 22.86 -24.93 -19.43
C CYS A 338 21.84 -24.36 -18.44
N GLN A 339 22.17 -23.25 -17.76
CA GLN A 339 21.25 -22.59 -16.84
C GLN A 339 20.00 -22.02 -17.54
N VAL A 340 20.16 -21.32 -18.67
CA VAL A 340 19.03 -20.74 -19.42
C VAL A 340 18.06 -21.83 -19.87
N LEU A 341 18.60 -22.94 -20.36
CA LEU A 341 17.81 -24.08 -20.81
C LEU A 341 17.18 -24.82 -19.62
N ALA A 342 17.90 -25.01 -18.50
CA ALA A 342 17.35 -25.63 -17.28
C ALA A 342 16.16 -24.83 -16.75
N LYS A 343 16.20 -23.50 -16.88
CA LYS A 343 15.06 -22.63 -16.57
C LYS A 343 13.84 -22.88 -17.47
N ALA A 344 14.02 -23.28 -18.72
CA ALA A 344 12.88 -23.68 -19.57
C ALA A 344 12.19 -24.93 -18.98
N SER A 345 12.97 -25.88 -18.48
CA SER A 345 12.50 -27.11 -17.82
C SER A 345 11.77 -26.91 -16.49
N LYS A 346 11.68 -25.68 -15.98
CA LYS A 346 10.89 -25.35 -14.79
C LYS A 346 9.40 -25.70 -14.91
N THR A 347 8.92 -25.99 -16.11
CA THR A 347 7.53 -26.45 -16.32
C THR A 347 7.16 -27.58 -15.35
N ILE A 348 8.01 -28.59 -15.16
CA ILE A 348 7.70 -29.72 -14.27
C ILE A 348 7.62 -29.28 -12.79
N PRO A 349 8.65 -28.65 -12.19
CA PRO A 349 8.58 -28.17 -10.82
C PRO A 349 7.45 -27.16 -10.57
N VAL A 350 7.16 -26.27 -11.53
CA VAL A 350 6.03 -25.34 -11.43
C VAL A 350 4.69 -26.08 -11.36
N MET A 351 4.51 -27.15 -12.13
CA MET A 351 3.29 -27.97 -12.09
C MET A 351 3.13 -28.69 -10.75
N ILE A 352 4.21 -29.27 -10.22
CA ILE A 352 4.21 -29.94 -8.91
C ILE A 352 3.92 -28.93 -7.80
N MET A 353 4.63 -27.81 -7.79
CA MET A 353 4.46 -26.76 -6.79
C MET A 353 3.07 -26.12 -6.87
N GLY A 354 2.51 -25.97 -8.07
CA GLY A 354 1.14 -25.49 -8.25
C GLY A 354 0.09 -26.42 -7.64
N LYS A 355 0.28 -27.75 -7.75
CA LYS A 355 -0.57 -28.72 -7.04
C LYS A 355 -0.45 -28.58 -5.52
N VAL A 356 0.78 -28.44 -5.00
CA VAL A 356 1.03 -28.35 -3.54
C VAL A 356 0.53 -27.03 -2.95
N VAL A 357 0.83 -25.90 -3.58
CA VAL A 357 0.58 -24.55 -3.05
C VAL A 357 -0.82 -24.04 -3.41
N SER A 358 -1.27 -24.32 -4.64
CA SER A 358 -2.48 -23.72 -5.24
C SER A 358 -3.54 -24.73 -5.65
N LYS A 359 -3.32 -26.04 -5.42
CA LYS A 359 -4.22 -27.14 -5.81
C LYS A 359 -4.67 -27.09 -7.29
N THR A 360 -3.78 -26.64 -8.17
CA THR A 360 -4.09 -26.48 -9.60
C THR A 360 -4.13 -27.82 -10.34
N LYS A 361 -5.05 -27.94 -11.30
CA LYS A 361 -5.12 -29.06 -12.25
C LYS A 361 -4.46 -28.65 -13.57
N TYR A 362 -3.85 -29.62 -14.25
CA TYR A 362 -3.10 -29.41 -15.50
C TYR A 362 -3.56 -30.39 -16.57
N GLU A 363 -3.45 -29.96 -17.83
CA GLU A 363 -3.87 -30.70 -19.01
C GLU A 363 -2.81 -31.71 -19.47
N PHE A 364 -3.21 -32.77 -20.18
CA PHE A 364 -2.30 -33.84 -20.61
C PHE A 364 -1.11 -33.33 -21.46
N TYR A 365 -1.35 -32.37 -22.37
CA TYR A 365 -0.30 -31.81 -23.23
C TYR A 365 0.82 -31.11 -22.44
N GLU A 366 0.50 -30.58 -21.25
CA GLU A 366 1.49 -29.93 -20.39
C GLU A 366 2.49 -30.94 -19.84
N TYR A 367 2.07 -32.19 -19.60
CA TYR A 367 2.97 -33.28 -19.19
C TYR A 367 3.83 -33.78 -20.35
N VAL A 368 3.26 -33.95 -21.55
CA VAL A 368 4.01 -34.41 -22.74
C VAL A 368 5.12 -33.41 -23.08
N THR A 369 4.80 -32.12 -23.14
CA THR A 369 5.78 -31.07 -23.42
C THR A 369 6.87 -31.01 -22.35
N ALA A 370 6.52 -31.16 -21.07
CA ALA A 370 7.47 -31.27 -19.98
C ALA A 370 8.49 -32.42 -20.15
N VAL A 371 8.04 -33.60 -20.60
CA VAL A 371 8.92 -34.76 -20.83
C VAL A 371 9.88 -34.50 -21.99
N ILE A 372 9.38 -34.01 -23.13
CA ILE A 372 10.23 -33.68 -24.31
C ILE A 372 11.29 -32.65 -23.92
N LEU A 373 10.90 -31.64 -23.14
CA LEU A 373 11.79 -30.58 -22.66
C LEU A 373 12.90 -31.13 -21.75
N SER A 374 12.58 -32.13 -20.92
CA SER A 374 13.54 -32.80 -20.04
C SER A 374 14.57 -33.62 -20.82
N PHE A 375 14.13 -34.34 -21.86
CA PHE A 375 15.05 -35.06 -22.75
C PHE A 375 15.96 -34.11 -23.54
N GLY A 376 15.41 -33.00 -24.06
CA GLY A 376 16.20 -31.99 -24.75
C GLY A 376 17.29 -31.39 -23.85
N MET A 377 16.98 -31.15 -22.58
CA MET A 377 17.97 -30.73 -21.57
C MET A 377 19.06 -31.75 -21.32
N LEU A 378 18.68 -33.02 -21.20
CA LEU A 378 19.62 -34.10 -20.94
C LEU A 378 20.63 -34.21 -22.08
N PHE A 379 20.17 -34.20 -23.34
CA PHE A 379 21.06 -34.26 -24.51
C PHE A 379 21.98 -33.05 -24.60
N PHE A 380 21.47 -31.84 -24.31
CA PHE A 380 22.32 -30.65 -24.27
C PHE A 380 23.39 -30.73 -23.18
N LEU A 381 23.01 -31.16 -21.97
CA LEU A 381 23.95 -31.27 -20.84
C LEU A 381 25.02 -32.34 -21.07
N LEU A 382 24.66 -33.48 -21.67
CA LEU A 382 25.60 -34.55 -22.00
C LEU A 382 26.63 -34.11 -23.04
N ASP A 383 26.22 -33.27 -23.99
CA ASP A 383 27.10 -32.72 -25.02
C ASP A 383 28.09 -31.70 -24.44
N THR A 384 27.57 -30.68 -23.73
CA THR A 384 28.40 -29.59 -23.20
C THR A 384 29.17 -29.95 -21.92
N GLY A 385 28.81 -31.05 -21.25
CA GLY A 385 29.44 -31.54 -20.03
C GLY A 385 30.76 -32.28 -20.21
N THR A 386 31.22 -32.49 -21.44
CA THR A 386 32.47 -33.24 -21.71
C THR A 386 33.74 -32.39 -21.64
N ASP A 387 33.64 -31.05 -21.77
CA ASP A 387 34.81 -30.17 -21.89
C ASP A 387 35.28 -29.50 -20.58
N LYS A 388 34.43 -29.38 -19.54
CA LYS A 388 34.75 -28.67 -18.27
C LYS A 388 34.59 -29.50 -16.99
N THR A 389 33.98 -30.68 -17.06
CA THR A 389 33.59 -31.48 -15.90
C THR A 389 34.20 -32.89 -15.95
N SER A 390 35.53 -32.98 -15.85
CA SER A 390 36.23 -34.25 -15.63
C SER A 390 36.00 -34.80 -14.21
N ASN A 391 35.54 -33.97 -13.27
CA ASN A 391 35.26 -34.34 -11.88
C ASN A 391 33.75 -34.51 -11.64
N SER A 392 33.34 -35.71 -11.21
CA SER A 392 31.96 -36.06 -10.87
C SER A 392 31.36 -35.21 -9.74
N SER A 393 32.19 -34.73 -8.79
CA SER A 393 31.79 -33.87 -7.67
C SER A 393 31.30 -32.48 -8.12
N THR A 394 31.98 -31.89 -9.12
CA THR A 394 31.65 -30.58 -9.71
C THR A 394 30.32 -30.65 -10.48
N ALA A 395 30.12 -31.72 -11.26
CA ALA A 395 28.88 -31.94 -12.01
C ALA A 395 27.67 -32.10 -11.07
N PHE A 396 27.81 -32.89 -10.00
CA PHE A 396 26.74 -33.04 -9.01
C PHE A 396 26.38 -31.72 -8.34
N SER A 397 27.38 -30.94 -7.93
CA SER A 397 27.17 -29.62 -7.29
C SER A 397 26.39 -28.65 -8.20
N GLY A 398 26.77 -28.58 -9.48
CA GLY A 398 26.08 -27.75 -10.46
C GLY A 398 24.63 -28.16 -10.69
N VAL A 399 24.37 -29.46 -10.87
CA VAL A 399 23.00 -29.99 -11.05
C VAL A 399 22.16 -29.76 -9.80
N PHE A 400 22.71 -30.00 -8.61
CA PHE A 400 22.02 -29.78 -7.34
C PHE A 400 21.62 -28.31 -7.15
N LEU A 401 22.54 -27.38 -7.41
CA LEU A 401 22.26 -25.93 -7.36
C LEU A 401 21.19 -25.52 -8.37
N LEU A 402 21.20 -26.08 -9.59
CA LEU A 402 20.14 -25.85 -10.58
C LEU A 402 18.78 -26.39 -10.11
N CYS A 403 18.73 -27.56 -9.46
CA CYS A 403 17.50 -28.09 -8.89
C CYS A 403 16.94 -27.18 -7.80
N LEU A 404 17.79 -26.70 -6.87
CA LEU A 404 17.38 -25.73 -5.84
C LEU A 404 16.92 -24.40 -6.47
N TYR A 405 17.67 -23.88 -7.43
CA TYR A 405 17.32 -22.67 -8.18
C TYR A 405 15.90 -22.76 -8.74
N ILE A 406 15.60 -23.85 -9.47
CA ILE A 406 14.30 -24.06 -10.11
C ILE A 406 13.20 -24.31 -9.08
N GLY A 407 13.48 -25.08 -8.02
CA GLY A 407 12.54 -25.35 -6.94
C GLY A 407 12.07 -24.06 -6.25
N PHE A 408 13.02 -23.21 -5.85
CA PHE A 408 12.73 -21.92 -5.25
C PHE A 408 12.10 -20.91 -6.25
N ASP A 409 12.53 -20.87 -7.51
CA ASP A 409 11.89 -20.01 -8.54
C ASP A 409 10.41 -20.41 -8.73
N SER A 410 10.14 -21.72 -8.69
CA SER A 410 8.78 -22.28 -8.81
C SER A 410 7.90 -21.96 -7.61
N PHE A 411 8.44 -22.02 -6.39
CA PHE A 411 7.73 -21.58 -5.19
C PHE A 411 7.38 -20.09 -5.28
N THR A 412 8.38 -19.26 -5.62
CA THR A 412 8.22 -17.80 -5.75
C THR A 412 7.07 -17.46 -6.69
N ALA A 413 7.07 -18.02 -7.90
CA ALA A 413 6.03 -17.74 -8.89
C ALA A 413 4.62 -18.15 -8.43
N ASN A 414 4.49 -19.29 -7.75
CA ASN A 414 3.20 -19.77 -7.23
C ASN A 414 2.70 -18.91 -6.06
N TRP A 415 3.58 -18.55 -5.14
CA TRP A 415 3.23 -17.69 -4.01
C TRP A 415 2.84 -16.28 -4.47
N GLN A 416 3.58 -15.70 -5.42
CA GLN A 416 3.20 -14.44 -6.07
C GLN A 416 1.82 -14.55 -6.73
N GLY A 417 1.57 -15.63 -7.47
CA GLY A 417 0.27 -15.90 -8.08
C GLY A 417 -0.88 -15.95 -7.05
N LYS A 418 -0.65 -16.54 -5.88
CA LYS A 418 -1.62 -16.55 -4.77
C LYS A 418 -1.88 -15.14 -4.23
N LEU A 419 -0.84 -14.34 -4.02
CA LEU A 419 -0.98 -12.95 -3.55
C LEU A 419 -1.67 -12.05 -4.57
N PHE A 420 -1.35 -12.20 -5.85
CA PHE A 420 -2.02 -11.48 -6.94
C PHE A 420 -3.52 -11.76 -6.97
N LYS A 421 -3.94 -13.02 -6.74
CA LYS A 421 -5.36 -13.39 -6.70
C LYS A 421 -6.06 -12.97 -5.42
N ALA A 422 -5.42 -13.12 -4.27
CA ALA A 422 -6.05 -12.89 -2.96
C ALA A 422 -6.12 -11.40 -2.57
N TYR A 423 -5.18 -10.59 -3.04
CA TYR A 423 -5.04 -9.18 -2.62
C TYR A 423 -5.01 -8.18 -3.78
N GLU A 424 -5.18 -8.65 -5.03
CA GLU A 424 -5.11 -7.81 -6.24
C GLU A 424 -3.85 -6.93 -6.32
N VAL A 425 -2.73 -7.44 -5.78
CA VAL A 425 -1.45 -6.72 -5.71
C VAL A 425 -1.03 -6.28 -7.11
N LYS A 426 -0.59 -5.03 -7.29
CA LYS A 426 -0.02 -4.62 -8.58
C LYS A 426 1.39 -5.20 -8.76
N PRO A 427 1.80 -5.60 -9.97
CA PRO A 427 3.13 -6.22 -10.17
C PRO A 427 4.31 -5.34 -9.71
N ILE A 428 4.21 -4.02 -9.87
CA ILE A 428 5.24 -3.08 -9.38
C ILE A 428 5.33 -3.05 -7.84
N GLN A 429 4.19 -3.15 -7.14
CA GLN A 429 4.16 -3.27 -5.68
C GLN A 429 4.77 -4.60 -5.23
N MET A 430 4.46 -5.70 -5.93
CA MET A 430 5.09 -6.99 -5.68
C MET A 430 6.62 -6.90 -5.81
N MET A 431 7.12 -6.29 -6.88
CA MET A 431 8.55 -6.08 -7.08
C MET A 431 9.17 -5.24 -5.96
N CYS A 432 8.54 -4.14 -5.56
CA CYS A 432 9.04 -3.27 -4.50
C CYS A 432 9.16 -4.02 -3.16
N PHE A 433 8.07 -4.62 -2.67
CA PHE A 433 8.07 -5.27 -1.35
C PHE A 433 8.91 -6.54 -1.30
N VAL A 434 8.93 -7.34 -2.37
CA VAL A 434 9.80 -8.52 -2.43
C VAL A 434 11.27 -8.09 -2.35
N ASN A 435 11.68 -7.09 -3.14
CA ASN A 435 13.06 -6.62 -3.14
C ASN A 435 13.43 -5.85 -1.85
N PHE A 436 12.50 -5.15 -1.21
CA PHE A 436 12.70 -4.52 0.10
C PHE A 436 13.12 -5.56 1.16
N PHE A 437 12.32 -6.62 1.34
CA PHE A 437 12.68 -7.70 2.26
C PHE A 437 13.96 -8.43 1.80
N SER A 438 14.19 -8.55 0.49
CA SER A 438 15.39 -9.19 -0.04
C SER A 438 16.64 -8.41 0.33
N CYS A 439 16.58 -7.07 0.31
CA CYS A 439 17.68 -6.21 0.76
C CYS A 439 17.98 -6.43 2.23
N ILE A 440 16.96 -6.49 3.10
CA ILE A 440 17.15 -6.74 4.54
C ILE A 440 17.87 -8.08 4.76
N PHE A 441 17.39 -9.15 4.13
CA PHE A 441 17.98 -10.49 4.28
C PHE A 441 19.41 -10.57 3.73
N THR A 442 19.63 -10.05 2.52
CA THR A 442 20.94 -10.13 1.86
C THR A 442 21.98 -9.25 2.54
N LEU A 443 21.60 -8.04 2.99
CA LEU A 443 22.46 -7.16 3.78
C LEU A 443 22.85 -7.81 5.12
N THR A 444 21.87 -8.36 5.85
CA THR A 444 22.14 -9.00 7.15
C THR A 444 23.12 -10.16 7.01
N SER A 445 22.93 -11.01 6.00
CA SER A 445 23.89 -12.08 5.70
C SER A 445 25.29 -11.52 5.39
N LEU A 446 25.41 -10.56 4.47
CA LEU A 446 26.71 -9.99 4.05
C LEU A 446 27.48 -9.31 5.18
N VAL A 447 26.78 -8.67 6.11
CA VAL A 447 27.39 -8.06 7.30
C VAL A 447 27.91 -9.14 8.26
N GLN A 448 27.18 -10.24 8.46
CA GLN A 448 27.57 -11.29 9.41
C GLN A 448 28.85 -12.04 9.04
N HIS A 449 29.07 -12.36 7.77
CA HIS A 449 30.29 -13.05 7.33
C HIS A 449 31.38 -12.09 6.80
N GLY A 450 31.19 -10.77 6.95
CA GLY A 450 32.14 -9.74 6.51
C GLY A 450 32.33 -9.65 4.99
N GLY A 451 31.41 -10.21 4.20
CA GLY A 451 31.46 -10.17 2.73
C GLY A 451 31.20 -8.77 2.17
N LEU A 452 30.36 -7.97 2.84
CA LEU A 452 29.96 -6.64 2.37
C LEU A 452 31.17 -5.74 2.10
N PHE A 453 32.06 -5.60 3.09
CA PHE A 453 33.21 -4.70 2.99
C PHE A 453 34.26 -5.21 2.01
N LYS A 454 34.49 -6.53 1.97
CA LYS A 454 35.43 -7.16 1.01
C LYS A 454 34.97 -6.95 -0.43
N SER A 455 33.68 -7.19 -0.70
CA SER A 455 33.08 -7.04 -2.03
C SER A 455 32.95 -5.56 -2.43
N ALA A 456 32.67 -4.66 -1.49
CA ALA A 456 32.72 -3.22 -1.74
C ALA A 456 34.13 -2.74 -2.06
N SER A 457 35.15 -3.20 -1.33
CA SER A 457 36.55 -2.90 -1.63
C SER A 457 36.95 -3.38 -3.04
N PHE A 458 36.50 -4.58 -3.43
CA PHE A 458 36.69 -5.08 -4.80
C PHE A 458 36.06 -4.14 -5.83
N MET A 459 34.83 -3.66 -5.58
CA MET A 459 34.16 -2.70 -6.48
C MET A 459 35.00 -1.45 -6.71
N PHE A 460 35.51 -0.82 -5.65
CA PHE A 460 36.34 0.37 -5.78
C PHE A 460 37.72 0.11 -6.43
N THR A 461 38.26 -1.10 -6.24
CA THR A 461 39.57 -1.50 -6.80
C THR A 461 39.48 -1.83 -8.30
N TYR A 462 38.31 -2.31 -8.76
CA TYR A 462 38.06 -2.74 -10.14
C TYR A 462 36.89 -1.94 -10.76
N PRO A 463 37.14 -0.76 -11.36
CA PRO A 463 36.08 0.09 -11.93
C PRO A 463 35.24 -0.61 -13.00
N GLN A 464 35.84 -1.48 -13.81
CA GLN A 464 35.11 -2.24 -14.83
C GLN A 464 34.07 -3.19 -14.23
N PHE A 465 34.37 -3.80 -13.07
CA PHE A 465 33.41 -4.61 -12.34
C PHE A 465 32.23 -3.76 -11.84
N THR A 466 32.50 -2.53 -11.38
CA THR A 466 31.47 -1.58 -10.95
C THR A 466 30.49 -1.26 -12.07
N VAL A 467 30.99 -0.98 -13.27
CA VAL A 467 30.14 -0.72 -14.44
C VAL A 467 29.33 -1.97 -14.76
N ASP A 468 29.98 -3.14 -14.83
CA ASP A 468 29.31 -4.40 -15.16
C ASP A 468 28.16 -4.73 -14.18
N ILE A 469 28.37 -4.62 -12.86
CA ILE A 469 27.35 -4.97 -11.86
C ILE A 469 26.19 -3.96 -11.82
N ILE A 470 26.46 -2.68 -12.02
CA ILE A 470 25.42 -1.64 -12.08
C ILE A 470 24.59 -1.82 -13.35
N THR A 471 25.23 -1.97 -14.52
CA THR A 471 24.54 -2.21 -15.78
C THR A 471 23.73 -3.49 -15.73
N LEU A 472 24.29 -4.58 -15.20
CA LEU A 472 23.58 -5.84 -14.97
C LEU A 472 22.30 -5.62 -14.15
N SER A 473 22.40 -4.90 -13.04
CA SER A 473 21.28 -4.70 -12.13
C SER A 473 20.20 -3.78 -12.72
N VAL A 474 20.59 -2.71 -13.42
CA VAL A 474 19.66 -1.82 -14.14
C VAL A 474 18.95 -2.59 -15.25
N CYS A 475 19.67 -3.39 -16.04
CA CYS A 475 19.09 -4.25 -17.07
C CYS A 475 18.11 -5.28 -16.48
N SER A 476 18.41 -5.85 -15.30
CA SER A 476 17.52 -6.78 -14.60
C SER A 476 16.22 -6.09 -14.19
N ALA A 477 16.31 -4.92 -13.56
CA ALA A 477 15.16 -4.17 -13.08
C ALA A 477 14.30 -3.61 -14.23
N ALA A 478 14.91 -3.03 -15.26
CA ALA A 478 14.22 -2.60 -16.48
C ALA A 478 13.53 -3.79 -17.18
N GLY A 479 14.23 -4.93 -17.28
CA GLY A 479 13.67 -6.18 -17.79
C GLY A 479 12.43 -6.60 -17.02
N GLN A 480 12.43 -6.56 -15.68
CA GLN A 480 11.25 -6.87 -14.86
C GLN A 480 10.07 -5.92 -15.14
N MET A 481 10.32 -4.63 -15.35
CA MET A 481 9.26 -3.68 -15.73
C MET A 481 8.64 -4.03 -17.09
N PHE A 482 9.45 -4.37 -18.09
CA PHE A 482 8.95 -4.82 -19.40
C PHE A 482 8.10 -6.09 -19.28
N ILE A 483 8.46 -7.03 -18.40
CA ILE A 483 7.65 -8.23 -18.14
C ILE A 483 6.25 -7.82 -17.67
N PHE A 484 6.16 -6.98 -16.64
CA PHE A 484 4.88 -6.60 -16.07
C PHE A 484 4.00 -5.83 -17.06
N ASN A 485 4.58 -4.87 -17.77
CA ASN A 485 3.84 -4.07 -18.75
C ASN A 485 3.38 -4.92 -19.95
N THR A 486 4.17 -5.92 -20.35
CA THR A 486 3.78 -6.87 -21.40
C THR A 486 2.61 -7.73 -20.95
N ILE A 487 2.67 -8.28 -19.73
CA ILE A 487 1.58 -9.11 -19.17
C ILE A 487 0.29 -8.29 -19.02
N ASP A 488 0.37 -7.05 -18.54
CA ASP A 488 -0.81 -6.18 -18.36
C ASP A 488 -1.41 -5.70 -19.69
N THR A 489 -0.59 -5.53 -20.73
CA THR A 489 -1.05 -5.00 -22.03
C THR A 489 -1.49 -6.09 -23.00
N PHE A 490 -0.68 -7.14 -23.17
CA PHE A 490 -0.86 -8.18 -24.18
C PHE A 490 -1.21 -9.55 -23.58
N GLY A 491 -1.16 -9.68 -22.26
CA GLY A 491 -1.48 -10.90 -21.55
C GLY A 491 -0.31 -11.88 -21.41
N PRO A 492 -0.48 -12.92 -20.57
CA PRO A 492 0.58 -13.88 -20.27
C PRO A 492 1.06 -14.70 -21.48
N LEU A 493 0.18 -14.98 -22.46
CA LEU A 493 0.53 -15.80 -23.63
C LEU A 493 1.59 -15.11 -24.51
N VAL A 494 1.39 -13.82 -24.81
CA VAL A 494 2.36 -13.04 -25.60
C VAL A 494 3.69 -12.94 -24.86
N PHE A 495 3.65 -12.68 -23.55
CA PHE A 495 4.85 -12.67 -22.71
C PHE A 495 5.63 -14.00 -22.77
N VAL A 496 4.94 -15.14 -22.72
CA VAL A 496 5.58 -16.46 -22.83
C VAL A 496 6.30 -16.60 -24.18
N ILE A 497 5.68 -16.21 -25.30
CA ILE A 497 6.30 -16.26 -26.63
C ILE A 497 7.57 -15.40 -26.68
N ILE A 498 7.49 -14.13 -26.25
CA ILE A 498 8.63 -13.20 -26.22
C ILE A 498 9.76 -13.76 -25.34
N SER A 499 9.42 -14.34 -24.19
CA SER A 499 10.37 -14.94 -23.26
C SER A 499 11.09 -16.16 -23.85
N THR A 500 10.39 -16.98 -24.63
CA THR A 500 10.99 -18.13 -25.33
C THR A 500 11.99 -17.66 -26.36
N ILE A 501 11.62 -16.71 -27.22
CA ILE A 501 12.52 -16.15 -28.24
C ILE A 501 13.78 -15.59 -27.59
N ARG A 502 13.61 -14.88 -26.46
CA ARG A 502 14.74 -14.39 -25.66
C ARG A 502 15.66 -15.52 -25.21
N GLN A 503 15.12 -16.63 -24.71
CA GLN A 503 15.93 -17.78 -24.29
C GLN A 503 16.75 -18.33 -25.47
N CYS A 504 16.15 -18.41 -26.67
CA CYS A 504 16.87 -18.78 -27.88
C CYS A 504 18.07 -17.86 -28.13
N PHE A 505 17.83 -16.55 -28.15
CA PHE A 505 18.89 -15.56 -28.38
C PHE A 505 19.94 -15.57 -27.28
N SER A 506 19.57 -15.78 -26.02
CA SER A 506 20.51 -15.82 -24.90
C SER A 506 21.48 -16.98 -25.03
N VAL A 507 20.99 -18.15 -25.43
CA VAL A 507 21.80 -19.36 -25.64
C VAL A 507 22.73 -19.17 -26.84
N LEU A 508 22.19 -18.74 -28.00
CA LEU A 508 22.99 -18.51 -29.20
C LEU A 508 24.08 -17.46 -28.97
N LEU A 509 23.73 -16.34 -28.33
CA LEU A 509 24.66 -15.25 -28.04
C LEU A 509 25.77 -15.70 -27.10
N SER A 510 25.45 -16.47 -26.06
CA SER A 510 26.46 -17.03 -25.15
C SER A 510 27.38 -18.03 -25.85
N CYS A 511 26.85 -18.92 -26.68
CA CYS A 511 27.68 -19.86 -27.47
C CYS A 511 28.65 -19.13 -28.41
N ILE A 512 28.20 -18.04 -29.05
CA ILE A 512 29.03 -17.23 -29.96
C ILE A 512 30.10 -16.44 -29.19
N ILE A 513 29.72 -15.73 -28.12
CA ILE A 513 30.62 -14.84 -27.36
C ILE A 513 31.67 -15.63 -26.57
N TYR A 514 31.26 -16.74 -25.94
CA TYR A 514 32.11 -17.50 -25.03
C TYR A 514 32.65 -18.80 -25.65
N HIS A 515 32.45 -18.98 -26.96
CA HIS A 515 32.96 -20.12 -27.76
C HIS A 515 32.63 -21.49 -27.14
N HIS A 516 31.37 -21.71 -26.76
CA HIS A 516 30.92 -23.04 -26.29
C HIS A 516 30.85 -24.00 -27.47
N ASN A 517 31.55 -25.14 -27.39
CA ASN A 517 31.46 -26.20 -28.38
C ASN A 517 30.08 -26.86 -28.31
N VAL A 518 29.31 -26.79 -29.41
CA VAL A 518 28.02 -27.48 -29.53
C VAL A 518 28.16 -28.51 -30.65
N HIS A 519 28.19 -29.79 -30.29
CA HIS A 519 28.21 -30.86 -31.28
C HIS A 519 26.79 -31.27 -31.67
N LEU A 520 26.67 -32.34 -32.46
CA LEU A 520 25.40 -32.79 -33.02
C LEU A 520 24.36 -33.11 -31.94
N LEU A 521 24.80 -33.69 -30.81
CA LEU A 521 23.91 -34.04 -29.70
C LEU A 521 23.37 -32.80 -28.99
N GLY A 522 24.21 -31.77 -28.79
CA GLY A 522 23.80 -30.49 -28.23
C GLY A 522 22.84 -29.73 -29.15
N GLY A 523 23.09 -29.77 -30.47
CA GLY A 523 22.17 -29.22 -31.48
C GLY A 523 20.80 -29.89 -31.47
N LEU A 524 20.76 -31.22 -31.36
CA LEU A 524 19.51 -31.99 -31.24
C LEU A 524 18.78 -31.67 -29.92
N GLY A 525 19.51 -31.53 -28.81
CA GLY A 525 18.96 -31.09 -27.52
C GLY A 525 18.29 -29.72 -27.62
N LEU A 526 18.96 -28.73 -28.22
CA LEU A 526 18.40 -27.39 -28.47
C LEU A 526 17.13 -27.45 -29.31
N PHE A 527 17.14 -28.23 -30.39
CA PHE A 527 15.97 -28.41 -31.25
C PHE A 527 14.76 -28.95 -30.47
N LEU A 528 14.95 -30.00 -29.67
CA LEU A 528 13.88 -30.60 -28.86
C LEU A 528 13.31 -29.60 -27.83
N ILE A 529 14.16 -28.79 -27.20
CA ILE A 529 13.75 -27.78 -26.23
C ILE A 529 12.85 -26.73 -26.92
N PHE A 530 13.31 -26.16 -28.03
CA PHE A 530 12.52 -25.15 -28.74
C PHE A 530 11.23 -25.72 -29.31
N PHE A 531 11.29 -26.92 -29.88
CA PHE A 531 10.12 -27.64 -30.36
C PHE A 531 9.08 -27.85 -29.25
N SER A 532 9.51 -28.30 -28.06
CA SER A 532 8.60 -28.50 -26.92
C SER A 532 7.93 -27.21 -26.48
N VAL A 533 8.68 -26.11 -26.39
CA VAL A 533 8.12 -24.82 -25.97
C VAL A 533 7.12 -24.29 -27.01
N LEU A 534 7.43 -24.41 -28.30
CA LEU A 534 6.51 -24.03 -29.37
C LEU A 534 5.25 -24.90 -29.39
N LEU A 535 5.39 -26.21 -29.20
CA LEU A 535 4.28 -27.16 -29.09
C LEU A 535 3.37 -26.79 -27.92
N LYS A 536 3.93 -26.47 -26.76
CA LYS A 536 3.18 -26.02 -25.58
C LYS A 536 2.36 -24.75 -25.86
N ILE A 537 2.97 -23.77 -26.52
CA ILE A 537 2.28 -22.52 -26.92
C ILE A 537 1.14 -22.81 -27.89
N TYR A 538 1.39 -23.64 -28.91
CA TYR A 538 0.39 -24.03 -29.91
C TYR A 538 -0.80 -24.76 -29.28
N CYS A 539 -0.55 -25.79 -28.47
CA CYS A 539 -1.58 -26.55 -27.77
C CYS A 539 -2.40 -25.68 -26.81
N GLY A 540 -1.73 -24.82 -26.04
CA GLY A 540 -2.41 -23.90 -25.13
C GLY A 540 -3.33 -22.91 -25.85
N HIS A 541 -2.87 -22.35 -26.98
CA HIS A 541 -3.68 -21.45 -27.80
C HIS A 541 -4.87 -22.17 -28.45
N ARG A 542 -4.66 -23.37 -29.02
CA ARG A 542 -5.72 -24.18 -29.61
C ARG A 542 -6.80 -24.54 -28.58
N LEU A 543 -6.41 -24.98 -27.39
CA LEU A 543 -7.35 -25.34 -26.33
C LEU A 543 -8.17 -24.14 -25.85
N LYS A 544 -7.55 -22.95 -25.73
CA LYS A 544 -8.25 -21.72 -25.39
C LYS A 544 -9.31 -21.37 -26.45
N ARG A 545 -8.98 -21.49 -27.75
CA ARG A 545 -9.96 -21.28 -28.83
C ARG A 545 -11.12 -22.25 -28.76
N ILE A 546 -10.85 -23.54 -28.53
CA ILE A 546 -11.90 -24.57 -28.40
C ILE A 546 -12.83 -24.25 -27.22
N ARG A 547 -12.28 -23.85 -26.06
CA ARG A 547 -13.10 -23.46 -24.90
C ARG A 547 -13.99 -22.26 -25.20
N GLN A 548 -13.45 -21.24 -25.86
CA GLN A 548 -14.22 -20.06 -26.28
C GLN A 548 -15.34 -20.41 -27.27
N GLN A 549 -15.08 -21.31 -28.21
CA GLN A 549 -16.10 -21.82 -29.14
C GLN A 549 -17.19 -22.60 -28.40
N ASN A 550 -16.83 -23.47 -27.46
CA ASN A 550 -17.79 -24.24 -26.67
C ASN A 550 -18.64 -23.32 -25.76
N GLU A 551 -18.04 -22.29 -25.15
CA GLU A 551 -18.78 -21.29 -24.37
C GLU A 551 -19.72 -20.45 -25.24
N ALA A 552 -19.35 -20.16 -26.48
CA ALA A 552 -20.23 -19.48 -27.43
C ALA A 552 -21.42 -20.37 -27.83
N LEU A 553 -21.17 -21.66 -28.08
CA LEU A 553 -22.20 -22.66 -28.40
C LEU A 553 -23.15 -22.95 -27.24
N LEU A 554 -22.70 -22.84 -25.99
CA LEU A 554 -23.55 -22.99 -24.80
C LEU A 554 -24.42 -21.75 -24.52
N LYS A 555 -24.08 -20.60 -25.12
CA LYS A 555 -24.82 -19.33 -24.97
C LYS A 555 -25.80 -19.07 -26.12
N SER A 556 -25.63 -19.75 -27.26
CA SER A 556 -26.56 -19.79 -28.38
C SER A 556 -27.59 -20.89 -28.18
#